data_AF-A0A8W8N956-F1
#
_entry.id   AF-A0A8W8N956-F1
#
_cell.length_a   1.000
_cell.length_b   1.000
_cell.length_c   1.000
_cell.angle_alpha   90.00
_cell.angle_beta   90.00
_cell.angle_gamma   90.00
#
_symmetry.space_group_name_H-M   'P 1'
#
loop_
_entity.id
_entity.type
_entity.pdbx_description
1 polymer ?
#
loop_
_entity_poly.entity_id
_entity_poly.type
_entity_poly.pdbx_seq_one_letter_code
_entity_poly.pdbx_strand_id
1 'polypeptide(L)'
;MTIGQTGKGKNWTDKVNDKLTRGKQYLKLHYKLHVNTDSEVPDHCCRFGLSSKEKNYTSQCVHSHHLKCDDCEMLSETLKTIEEAIDTITFPNSDEKDDAKYVISQSIRTITEWKKHIMRTMNQERARKKILDFLQPNEALIERDWAMKFLPLQ
;
A
#
# COMPACT_ATOMS: atom_id res chain seq x y z
N MET A 1 -20.06 -3.10 17.77
CA MET A 1 -20.94 -2.16 17.05
C MET A 1 -20.26 -1.77 15.74
N THR A 2 -20.94 -1.69 14.59
CA THR A 2 -20.31 -1.29 13.31
C THR A 2 -20.57 0.19 13.00
N ILE A 3 -19.66 0.84 12.25
CA ILE A 3 -19.78 2.25 11.79
C ILE A 3 -21.15 2.53 11.12
N GLY A 4 -21.69 1.54 10.39
CA GLY A 4 -23.00 1.63 9.77
C GLY A 4 -24.16 1.66 10.78
N GLN A 5 -24.05 0.89 11.87
CA GLN A 5 -25.05 0.83 12.94
C GLN A 5 -24.97 2.04 13.87
N THR A 6 -23.78 2.63 14.07
CA THR A 6 -23.55 3.74 14.99
C THR A 6 -23.80 5.13 14.43
N GLY A 7 -24.00 5.29 13.11
CA GLY A 7 -24.46 6.59 12.60
C GLY A 7 -24.48 6.79 11.09
N LYS A 8 -23.59 6.15 10.31
CA LYS A 8 -23.50 6.43 8.86
C LYS A 8 -24.59 5.74 8.03
N GLY A 9 -25.22 4.70 8.58
CA GLY A 9 -26.29 3.95 7.94
C GLY A 9 -25.81 2.98 6.86
N LYS A 10 -26.71 2.09 6.44
CA LYS A 10 -26.41 0.98 5.52
C LYS A 10 -25.90 1.43 4.15
N ASN A 11 -26.52 2.44 3.54
CA ASN A 11 -26.14 2.92 2.21
C ASN A 11 -24.69 3.43 2.16
N TRP A 12 -24.19 4.04 3.23
CA TRP A 12 -22.80 4.47 3.30
C TRP A 12 -21.87 3.27 3.45
N THR A 13 -22.23 2.32 4.31
CA THR A 13 -21.46 1.09 4.54
C THR A 13 -21.32 0.27 3.25
N ASP A 14 -22.39 0.11 2.48
CA ASP A 14 -22.38 -0.64 1.22
C ASP A 14 -21.43 0.03 0.21
N LYS A 15 -21.53 1.36 0.03
CA LYS A 15 -20.62 2.13 -0.85
C LYS A 15 -19.15 2.01 -0.45
N VAL A 16 -18.86 2.08 0.85
CA VAL A 16 -17.48 1.96 1.35
C VAL A 16 -16.97 0.53 1.13
N ASN A 17 -17.78 -0.49 1.40
CA ASN A 17 -17.40 -1.88 1.18
C ASN A 17 -17.12 -2.17 -0.30
N ASP A 18 -17.92 -1.62 -1.22
CA ASP A 18 -17.69 -1.75 -2.66
C ASP A 18 -16.35 -1.13 -3.07
N LYS A 19 -16.06 0.09 -2.59
CA LYS A 19 -14.79 0.79 -2.84
C LYS A 19 -13.59 0.04 -2.25
N LEU A 20 -13.71 -0.47 -1.02
CA LEU A 20 -12.66 -1.30 -0.40
C LEU A 20 -12.44 -2.60 -1.16
N THR A 21 -13.50 -3.22 -1.67
CA THR A 21 -13.41 -4.42 -2.50
C THR A 21 -12.68 -4.14 -3.81
N ARG A 22 -13.02 -3.03 -4.48
CA ARG A 22 -12.30 -2.56 -5.67
C ARG A 22 -10.84 -2.25 -5.37
N GLY A 23 -10.56 -1.54 -4.27
CA GLY A 23 -9.19 -1.22 -3.84
C GLY A 23 -8.36 -2.47 -3.55
N LYS A 24 -8.96 -3.48 -2.90
CA LYS A 24 -8.34 -4.79 -2.67
C LYS A 24 -8.02 -5.49 -3.99
N GLN A 25 -8.97 -5.54 -4.93
CA GLN A 25 -8.75 -6.15 -6.25
C GLN A 25 -7.65 -5.42 -7.03
N TYR A 26 -7.67 -4.09 -7.02
CA TYR A 26 -6.64 -3.25 -7.61
C TYR A 26 -5.25 -3.58 -7.09
N LEU A 27 -5.06 -3.60 -5.76
CA LEU A 27 -3.78 -3.94 -5.14
C LEU A 27 -3.32 -5.36 -5.49
N LYS A 28 -4.23 -6.34 -5.55
CA LYS A 28 -3.87 -7.74 -5.89
C LYS A 28 -3.47 -7.93 -7.35
N LEU A 29 -4.19 -7.31 -8.27
CA LEU A 29 -4.17 -7.69 -9.68
C LEU A 29 -3.46 -6.67 -10.56
N HIS A 30 -3.70 -5.38 -10.32
CA HIS A 30 -3.36 -4.32 -11.26
C HIS A 30 -2.22 -3.42 -10.79
N TYR A 31 -2.14 -3.10 -9.49
CA TYR A 31 -1.15 -2.15 -8.98
C TYR A 31 0.28 -2.51 -9.40
N LYS A 32 0.65 -3.80 -9.35
CA LYS A 32 1.95 -4.30 -9.79
C LYS A 32 2.28 -3.98 -11.26
N LEU A 33 1.28 -3.89 -12.13
CA LEU A 33 1.43 -3.58 -13.55
C LEU A 33 1.70 -2.09 -13.78
N HIS A 34 1.26 -1.24 -12.84
CA HIS A 34 1.50 0.20 -12.90
C HIS A 34 2.89 0.57 -12.37
N VAL A 35 3.50 -0.27 -11.53
CA VAL A 35 4.80 0.05 -10.91
C VAL A 35 5.95 0.00 -11.93
N ASN A 36 6.55 1.15 -12.19
CA ASN A 36 7.70 1.31 -13.09
C ASN A 36 8.73 2.33 -12.53
N THR A 37 9.74 2.69 -13.33
CA THR A 37 10.84 3.59 -12.89
C THR A 37 10.70 5.03 -13.36
N ASP A 38 9.70 5.29 -14.19
CA ASP A 38 9.54 6.47 -15.04
C ASP A 38 8.10 7.00 -15.06
N SER A 39 7.26 6.53 -14.14
CA SER A 39 5.87 6.94 -13.99
C SER A 39 5.77 8.34 -13.44
N GLU A 40 4.94 9.15 -14.08
CA GLU A 40 4.58 10.48 -13.60
C GLU A 40 3.53 10.46 -12.49
N VAL A 41 3.01 9.28 -12.13
CA VAL A 41 2.24 9.06 -10.90
C VAL A 41 3.20 8.69 -9.76
N PRO A 42 3.28 9.47 -8.66
CA PRO A 42 4.23 9.22 -7.57
C PRO A 42 4.06 7.84 -6.92
N ASP A 43 2.83 7.35 -6.81
CA ASP A 43 2.49 6.04 -6.24
C ASP A 43 2.93 4.84 -7.11
N HIS A 44 3.33 5.09 -8.35
CA HIS A 44 3.70 4.05 -9.32
C HIS A 44 5.19 4.08 -9.65
N CYS A 45 5.88 5.21 -9.42
CA CYS A 45 7.31 5.32 -9.65
C CYS A 45 8.10 4.71 -8.49
N CYS A 46 8.63 3.50 -8.67
CA CYS A 46 9.43 2.84 -7.64
C CYS A 46 10.77 3.56 -7.40
N ARG A 47 11.29 4.28 -8.40
CA ARG A 47 12.50 5.09 -8.23
C ARG A 47 12.27 6.23 -7.24
N PHE A 48 11.11 6.88 -7.33
CA PHE A 48 10.70 7.93 -6.41
C PHE A 48 10.28 7.36 -5.06
N GLY A 49 9.33 6.41 -5.05
CA GLY A 49 8.71 5.89 -3.84
C GLY A 49 9.64 5.07 -2.93
N LEU A 50 10.75 4.56 -3.45
CA LEU A 50 11.76 3.81 -2.67
C LEU A 50 13.04 4.63 -2.40
N SER A 51 13.10 5.89 -2.83
CA SER A 51 14.28 6.73 -2.62
C SER A 51 14.43 7.11 -1.15
N SER A 52 15.64 6.95 -0.61
CA SER A 52 16.03 7.34 0.75
C SER A 52 16.75 8.70 0.77
N LYS A 53 16.83 9.32 1.96
CA LYS A 53 17.72 10.46 2.22
C LYS A 53 19.18 10.05 2.36
N GLU A 54 19.45 8.76 2.57
CA GLU A 54 20.81 8.22 2.65
C GLU A 54 21.47 8.21 1.27
N LYS A 55 22.70 8.74 1.19
CA LYS A 55 23.43 8.93 -0.07
C LYS A 55 23.55 7.66 -0.93
N ASN A 56 23.66 6.49 -0.29
CA ASN A 56 23.81 5.21 -1.00
C ASN A 56 22.49 4.60 -1.45
N TYR A 57 21.36 5.10 -0.94
CA TYR A 57 20.02 4.57 -1.19
C TYR A 57 19.07 5.63 -1.78
N THR A 58 19.63 6.77 -2.20
CA THR A 58 18.87 7.84 -2.85
C THR A 58 18.86 7.63 -4.36
N SER A 59 17.72 7.92 -4.98
CA SER A 59 17.58 7.95 -6.42
C SER A 59 16.80 9.19 -6.85
N GLN A 60 17.22 9.82 -7.93
CA GLN A 60 16.57 10.98 -8.52
C GLN A 60 15.85 10.60 -9.81
N CYS A 61 14.66 11.18 -9.98
CA CYS A 61 13.89 11.06 -11.20
C CYS A 61 14.20 12.23 -12.15
N VAL A 62 14.20 11.95 -13.44
CA VAL A 62 14.35 12.96 -14.51
C VAL A 62 13.01 13.41 -15.10
N HIS A 63 11.90 12.96 -14.49
CA HIS A 63 10.53 13.25 -14.86
C HIS A 63 9.79 13.87 -13.66
N SER A 64 8.65 14.49 -13.94
CA SER A 64 7.79 15.10 -12.93
C SER A 64 6.75 14.11 -12.40
N HIS A 65 6.24 14.31 -11.18
CA HIS A 65 5.23 13.44 -10.56
C HIS A 65 3.90 14.18 -10.38
N HIS A 66 3.30 14.62 -11.48
CA HIS A 66 2.12 15.49 -11.47
C HIS A 66 0.82 14.75 -11.80
N LEU A 67 0.90 13.49 -12.24
CA LEU A 67 -0.28 12.69 -12.57
C LEU A 67 -0.84 12.00 -11.33
N LYS A 68 -2.13 11.70 -11.42
CA LYS A 68 -2.88 10.94 -10.43
C LYS A 68 -3.38 9.65 -11.04
N CYS A 69 -3.51 8.62 -10.21
CA CYS A 69 -4.13 7.37 -10.59
C CYS A 69 -5.48 7.23 -9.88
N ASP A 70 -6.55 7.07 -10.64
CA ASP A 70 -7.91 7.00 -10.12
C ASP A 70 -8.09 5.91 -9.06
N ASP A 71 -7.50 4.72 -9.25
CA ASP A 71 -7.61 3.64 -8.27
C ASP A 71 -6.78 3.91 -7.00
N CYS A 72 -5.63 4.59 -7.13
CA CYS A 72 -4.83 5.02 -5.97
C CYS A 72 -5.56 6.10 -5.16
N GLU A 73 -6.09 7.12 -5.84
CA GLU A 73 -6.84 8.22 -5.22
C GLU A 73 -8.12 7.68 -4.58
N MET A 74 -8.90 6.85 -5.30
CA MET A 74 -10.13 6.25 -4.78
C MET A 74 -9.89 5.46 -3.50
N LEU A 75 -8.83 4.65 -3.45
CA LEU A 75 -8.48 3.90 -2.23
C LEU A 75 -8.08 4.87 -1.10
N SER A 76 -7.21 5.85 -1.38
CA SER A 76 -6.75 6.84 -0.40
C SER A 76 -7.92 7.63 0.20
N GLU A 77 -8.80 8.15 -0.64
CA GLU A 77 -10.00 8.88 -0.24
C GLU A 77 -10.97 8.01 0.56
N THR A 78 -11.12 6.73 0.19
CA THR A 78 -11.98 5.80 0.92
C THR A 78 -11.45 5.56 2.33
N LEU A 79 -10.13 5.34 2.48
CA LEU A 79 -9.50 5.17 3.79
C LEU A 79 -9.66 6.43 4.65
N LYS A 80 -9.44 7.62 4.07
CA LYS A 80 -9.67 8.90 4.75
C LYS A 80 -11.12 9.08 5.20
N THR A 81 -12.08 8.72 4.35
CA THR A 81 -13.51 8.80 4.66
C THR A 81 -13.89 7.91 5.85
N ILE A 82 -13.24 6.74 5.99
CA ILE A 82 -13.46 5.84 7.14
C ILE A 82 -12.87 6.44 8.42
N GLU A 83 -11.65 6.99 8.34
CA GLU A 83 -10.99 7.65 9.47
C GLU A 83 -11.83 8.84 9.98
N GLU A 84 -12.27 9.72 9.07
CA GLU A 84 -13.16 10.84 9.39
C GLU A 84 -14.51 10.37 9.95
N ALA A 85 -15.04 9.23 9.47
CA ALA A 85 -16.29 8.69 9.99
C ALA A 85 -16.20 8.37 11.48
N ILE A 86 -15.07 7.81 11.95
CA ILE A 86 -14.83 7.53 13.38
C ILE A 86 -14.84 8.82 14.21
N ASP A 87 -14.34 9.93 13.69
CA ASP A 87 -14.36 11.18 14.44
C ASP A 87 -15.77 11.78 14.57
N THR A 88 -16.63 11.55 13.56
CA THR A 88 -17.99 12.13 13.51
C THR A 88 -19.07 11.32 14.22
N ILE A 89 -18.83 10.04 14.50
CA ILE A 89 -19.82 9.14 15.11
C ILE A 89 -19.77 9.25 16.63
N THR A 90 -20.93 9.12 17.27
CA THR A 90 -21.04 9.03 18.73
C THR A 90 -20.76 7.61 19.19
N PHE A 91 -19.82 7.49 20.12
CA PHE A 91 -19.51 6.23 20.81
C PHE A 91 -20.13 6.23 22.20
N PRO A 92 -20.43 5.05 22.77
CA PRO A 92 -20.95 4.93 24.14
C PRO A 92 -20.03 5.53 25.20
N ASN A 93 -18.72 5.47 24.98
CA ASN A 93 -17.67 6.00 25.87
C ASN A 93 -16.40 6.33 25.08
N SER A 94 -15.42 6.95 25.75
CA SER A 94 -14.12 7.31 25.16
C SER A 94 -13.31 6.10 24.73
N ASP A 95 -13.33 5.04 25.54
CA ASP A 95 -12.45 3.88 25.35
C ASP A 95 -12.82 3.13 24.06
N GLU A 96 -14.12 2.94 23.81
CA GLU A 96 -14.61 2.37 22.54
C GLU A 96 -14.25 3.23 21.32
N LYS A 97 -14.20 4.56 21.47
CA LYS A 97 -13.77 5.46 20.40
C LYS A 97 -12.28 5.30 20.14
N ASP A 98 -11.47 5.24 21.18
CA ASP A 98 -10.02 5.11 21.08
C ASP A 98 -9.61 3.76 20.51
N ASP A 99 -10.27 2.67 20.91
CA ASP A 99 -10.10 1.34 20.32
C ASP A 99 -10.44 1.34 18.83
N ALA A 100 -11.56 1.96 18.44
CA ALA A 100 -11.95 2.05 17.03
C ALA A 100 -10.94 2.86 16.20
N LYS A 101 -10.43 3.98 16.74
CA LYS A 101 -9.37 4.78 16.11
C LYS A 101 -8.09 3.96 15.94
N TYR A 102 -7.69 3.23 16.97
CA TYR A 102 -6.51 2.38 16.91
C TYR A 102 -6.63 1.31 15.82
N VAL A 103 -7.77 0.60 15.78
CA VAL A 103 -8.03 -0.44 14.78
C VAL A 103 -8.00 0.12 13.35
N ILE A 104 -8.64 1.26 13.11
CA ILE A 104 -8.63 1.90 11.78
C ILE A 104 -7.23 2.36 11.40
N SER A 105 -6.50 3.01 12.32
CA SER A 105 -5.12 3.45 12.07
C SER A 105 -4.21 2.27 11.71
N GLN A 106 -4.28 1.16 12.47
CA GLN A 106 -3.50 -0.05 12.15
C GLN A 106 -3.92 -0.69 10.83
N SER A 107 -5.21 -0.65 10.49
CA SER A 107 -5.72 -1.19 9.22
C SER A 107 -5.22 -0.38 8.03
N ILE A 108 -5.30 0.96 8.09
CA ILE A 108 -4.78 1.88 7.07
C ILE A 108 -3.27 1.68 6.90
N ARG A 109 -2.54 1.59 8.02
CA ARG A 109 -1.10 1.30 8.00
C ARG A 109 -0.81 -0.01 7.31
N THR A 110 -1.54 -1.08 7.62
CA THR A 110 -1.33 -2.41 7.03
C THR A 110 -1.58 -2.40 5.52
N ILE A 111 -2.64 -1.73 5.05
CA ILE A 111 -2.93 -1.58 3.61
C ILE A 111 -1.81 -0.80 2.92
N THR A 112 -1.34 0.29 3.55
CA THR A 112 -0.25 1.12 3.03
C THR A 112 1.06 0.32 2.93
N GLU A 113 1.40 -0.46 3.96
CA GLU A 113 2.59 -1.30 3.97
C GLU A 113 2.50 -2.43 2.93
N TRP A 114 1.31 -2.97 2.68
CA TRP A 114 1.11 -3.95 1.62
C TRP A 114 1.31 -3.35 0.22
N LYS A 115 0.79 -2.15 -0.04
CA LYS A 115 1.07 -1.40 -1.28
C LYS A 115 2.57 -1.16 -1.46
N LYS A 116 3.26 -0.68 -0.42
CA LYS A 116 4.73 -0.50 -0.44
C LYS A 116 5.47 -1.82 -0.68
N HIS A 117 5.00 -2.92 -0.08
CA HIS A 117 5.58 -4.24 -0.30
C HIS A 117 5.50 -4.65 -1.77
N ILE A 118 4.34 -4.47 -2.43
CA ILE A 118 4.19 -4.75 -3.87
C ILE A 118 5.18 -3.91 -4.70
N MET A 119 5.33 -2.62 -4.39
CA MET A 119 6.30 -1.75 -5.08
C MET A 119 7.74 -2.26 -4.91
N ARG A 120 8.13 -2.66 -3.68
CA ARG A 120 9.44 -3.25 -3.40
C ARG A 120 9.66 -4.54 -4.19
N THR A 121 8.67 -5.43 -4.22
CA THR A 121 8.72 -6.67 -5.00
C THR A 121 8.93 -6.38 -6.48
N MET A 122 8.19 -5.44 -7.07
CA MET A 122 8.36 -5.08 -8.49
C MET A 122 9.74 -4.49 -8.79
N ASN A 123 10.31 -3.71 -7.86
CA ASN A 123 11.66 -3.20 -8.00
C ASN A 123 12.72 -4.31 -7.89
N GLN A 124 12.55 -5.25 -6.95
CA GLN A 124 13.42 -6.41 -6.79
C GLN A 124 13.38 -7.33 -8.02
N GLU A 125 12.19 -7.61 -8.57
CA GLU A 125 12.02 -8.41 -9.78
C GLU A 125 12.69 -7.75 -11.00
N ARG A 126 12.64 -6.42 -11.11
CA ARG A 126 13.36 -5.69 -12.15
C ARG A 126 14.88 -5.85 -12.01
N ALA A 127 15.40 -5.73 -10.80
CA ALA A 127 16.82 -5.93 -10.52
C ALA A 127 17.25 -7.38 -10.81
N ARG A 128 16.46 -8.36 -10.37
CA ARG A 128 16.64 -9.79 -10.64
C ARG A 128 16.73 -10.04 -12.14
N LYS A 129 15.72 -9.60 -12.91
CA LYS A 129 15.69 -9.76 -14.37
C LYS A 129 16.92 -9.14 -15.02
N LYS A 130 17.29 -7.93 -14.63
CA LYS A 130 18.50 -7.27 -15.14
C LYS A 130 19.75 -8.12 -14.88
N ILE A 131 19.94 -8.64 -13.67
CA ILE A 131 21.12 -9.48 -13.38
C ILE A 131 21.12 -10.74 -14.25
N LEU A 132 19.97 -11.40 -14.40
CA LEU A 132 19.84 -12.60 -15.24
C LEU A 132 20.14 -12.31 -16.71
N ASP A 133 19.69 -11.17 -17.24
CA ASP A 133 19.92 -10.76 -18.63
C ASP A 133 21.42 -10.51 -18.93
N PHE A 134 22.22 -10.17 -17.92
CA PHE A 134 23.66 -9.85 -18.05
C PHE A 134 24.60 -10.90 -17.41
N LEU A 135 24.07 -12.03 -16.97
CA LEU A 135 24.83 -13.06 -16.27
C LEU A 135 25.86 -13.71 -17.20
N GLN A 136 27.13 -13.73 -16.80
CA GLN A 136 28.22 -14.31 -17.61
C GLN A 136 28.43 -15.80 -17.31
N PRO A 137 29.12 -16.54 -18.20
CA PRO A 137 29.57 -17.89 -17.88
C PRO A 137 30.39 -17.93 -16.59
N ASN A 138 30.14 -18.93 -15.74
CA ASN A 138 30.74 -19.10 -14.41
C ASN A 138 30.32 -18.07 -13.35
N GLU A 139 29.30 -17.25 -13.60
CA GLU A 139 28.66 -16.44 -12.57
C GLU A 139 27.38 -17.10 -12.05
N ALA A 140 26.99 -16.77 -10.82
CA ALA A 140 25.75 -17.23 -10.20
C ALA A 140 25.03 -16.06 -9.52
N LEU A 141 23.71 -15.98 -9.70
CA LEU A 141 22.86 -15.07 -8.93
C LEU A 141 22.54 -15.69 -7.57
N ILE A 142 22.86 -14.99 -6.49
CA ILE A 142 22.47 -15.37 -5.14
C ILE A 142 21.26 -14.56 -4.71
N GLU A 143 20.12 -15.23 -4.58
CA GLU A 143 18.93 -14.65 -3.96
C GLU A 143 18.88 -15.05 -2.48
N ARG A 144 18.75 -14.06 -1.59
CA ARG A 144 18.54 -14.26 -0.16
C ARG A 144 17.12 -13.89 0.18
N ASP A 145 16.23 -14.86 0.11
CA ASP A 145 14.91 -14.71 0.71
C ASP A 145 15.06 -14.85 2.24
N TRP A 146 14.94 -13.71 2.93
CA TRP A 146 14.81 -13.71 4.38
C TRP A 146 13.37 -14.10 4.70
N ALA A 147 13.04 -15.36 4.46
CA ALA A 147 11.78 -15.93 4.89
C ALA A 147 11.73 -15.77 6.42
N MET A 148 10.91 -14.84 6.91
CA MET A 148 10.49 -14.82 8.31
C MET A 148 9.71 -16.10 8.55
N LYS A 149 10.43 -17.17 8.91
CA LYS A 149 9.83 -18.39 9.41
C LYS A 149 9.11 -18.01 10.69
N PHE A 150 7.80 -17.82 10.61
CA PHE A 150 6.96 -17.65 11.79
C PHE A 150 7.03 -18.99 12.54
N LEU A 151 7.87 -19.04 13.57
CA LEU A 151 7.91 -20.18 14.46
C LEU A 151 6.63 -20.07 15.32
N PRO A 152 5.70 -21.03 15.23
CA PRO A 152 4.56 -21.02 16.15
C PRO A 152 5.12 -21.07 17.58
N LEU A 153 4.63 -20.17 18.43
CA LEU A 153 4.89 -20.23 19.87
C LEU A 153 4.34 -21.57 20.36
N GLN A 154 5.20 -22.39 20.99
CA GLN A 154 4.81 -23.60 21.71
C GLN A 154 4.25 -23.25 23.09
#